data_AF-A0A6H0ACP5-F1
#
_entry.id   AF-A0A6H0ACP5-F1
#
_cell.length_a   1.000
_cell.length_b   1.000
_cell.length_c   1.000
_cell.angle_alpha   90.00
_cell.angle_beta   90.00
_cell.angle_gamma   90.00
#
_symmetry.space_group_name_H-M   'P 1'
#
loop_
_entity.id
_entity.type
_entity.pdbx_description
1 polymer ?
#
loop_
_entity_poly.entity_id
_entity_poly.type
_entity_poly.pdbx_seq_one_letter_code
_entity_poly.pdbx_strand_id
1 'polypeptide(L)' 'MKTFLSIGSGPGIGLDTAIRFAREGYRVILTSRNNVHLQEQVLALQSKRLPGGRSFCRRC' A
#
# COMPACT_ATOMS: atom_id res chain seq x y z
N MET A 1 7.15 -5.49 -15.49
CA MET A 1 6.61 -4.77 -14.31
C MET A 1 6.14 -5.80 -13.29
N LYS A 2 6.52 -5.66 -12.01
CA LYS A 2 6.11 -6.57 -10.94
C LYS A 2 5.16 -5.83 -10.01
N THR A 3 4.02 -6.44 -9.71
CA THR A 3 2.96 -5.85 -8.87
C THR A 3 2.87 -6.64 -7.57
N PHE A 4 2.89 -5.94 -6.44
CA PHE A 4 2.67 -6.50 -5.11
C PHE A 4 1.25 -6.18 -4.67
N LEU A 5 0.42 -7.21 -4.49
CA LEU A 5 -0.93 -7.10 -3.98
C LEU A 5 -0.95 -7.53 -2.51
N SER A 6 -1.29 -6.61 -1.61
CA SER A 6 -1.49 -6.91 -0.20
C SER A 6 -2.98 -6.88 0.11
N ILE A 7 -3.53 -8.04 0.45
CA ILE A 7 -4.94 -8.21 0.83
C ILE A 7 -5.00 -8.30 2.35
N GLY A 8 -5.78 -7.43 2.98
CA GLY A 8 -5.86 -7.37 4.44
C GLY A 8 -4.64 -6.70 5.06
N SER A 9 -4.13 -5.64 4.43
CA SER A 9 -3.08 -4.81 5.02
C SER A 9 -3.65 -4.12 6.27
N GLY A 10 -3.53 -4.76 7.43
CA GLY A 10 -3.79 -4.13 8.71
C GLY A 10 -2.63 -3.20 9.10
N PRO A 11 -2.81 -2.32 10.11
CA PRO A 11 -1.69 -1.59 10.70
C PRO A 11 -0.69 -2.61 11.27
N GLY A 12 0.49 -2.72 10.64
CA GLY A 12 1.51 -3.71 10.97
C GLY A 12 2.24 -4.25 9.74
N ILE A 13 2.47 -5.57 9.71
CA ILE A 13 3.30 -6.28 8.71
C ILE A 13 2.90 -5.92 7.27
N GLY A 14 1.60 -5.79 6.99
CA GLY A 14 1.12 -5.47 5.65
C GLY A 14 1.62 -4.11 5.14
N LEU A 15 1.68 -3.10 6.02
CA LEU A 15 2.17 -1.76 5.69
C LEU A 15 3.69 -1.76 5.51
N ASP A 16 4.44 -2.39 6.41
CA ASP A 16 5.91 -2.43 6.31
C ASP A 16 6.39 -3.24 5.10
N THR A 17 5.68 -4.33 4.79
CA THR A 17 5.94 -5.14 3.60
C THR A 17 5.67 -4.32 2.33
N ALA A 18 4.55 -3.60 2.29
CA ALA A 18 4.21 -2.70 1.20
C ALA A 18 5.25 -1.57 1.01
N ILE A 19 5.74 -0.97 2.10
CA ILE A 19 6.81 0.04 2.05
C ILE A 19 8.09 -0.56 1.46
N ARG A 20 8.48 -1.76 1.90
CA ARG A 20 9.68 -2.44 1.39
C ARG A 20 9.60 -2.70 -0.11
N PHE A 21 8.48 -3.27 -0.58
CA PHE A 21 8.27 -3.51 -2.01
C PHE A 21 8.17 -2.22 -2.83
N ALA A 22 7.59 -1.16 -2.28
CA ALA A 22 7.57 0.14 -2.95
C ALA A 22 8.98 0.73 -3.11
N ARG A 23 9.88 0.57 -2.12
CA ARG A 23 11.29 0.99 -2.22
C ARG A 23 12.07 0.19 -3.27
N GLU A 24 11.72 -1.07 -3.46
CA GLU A 24 12.31 -1.93 -4.49
C GLU A 24 11.76 -1.65 -5.90
N GLY A 25 10.85 -0.67 -6.06
CA GLY A 25 10.29 -0.26 -7.36
C GLY A 25 9.11 -1.11 -7.82
N TYR A 26 8.49 -1.87 -6.92
CA TYR A 26 7.28 -2.63 -7.23
C TYR A 26 6.04 -1.72 -7.22
N ARG A 27 5.07 -2.07 -8.05
CA ARG A 27 3.74 -1.45 -7.98
C ARG A 27 2.96 -2.06 -6.82
N VAL A 28 2.76 -1.30 -5.75
CA VAL A 28 2.04 -1.76 -4.56
C VAL A 28 0.55 -1.44 -4.67
N ILE A 29 -0.29 -2.45 -4.41
CA ILE A 29 -1.75 -2.33 -4.34
C ILE A 29 -2.17 -2.84 -2.96
N LEU A 30 -2.83 -1.99 -2.18
CA LEU A 30 -3.40 -2.33 -0.88
C LEU A 30 -4.90 -2.56 -1.05
N THR A 31 -5.42 -3.67 -0.51
CA THR A 31 -6.86 -3.93 -0.42
C THR A 31 -7.24 -4.30 1.00
N SER A 32 -8.35 -3.75 1.48
CA SER A 32 -8.88 -4.00 2.81
C SER A 32 -10.40 -3.85 2.79
N ARG A 33 -11.07 -4.57 3.68
CA ARG A 33 -12.52 -4.48 3.87
C ARG A 33 -12.95 -3.15 4.50
N ASN A 34 -12.04 -2.51 5.24
CA ASN A 34 -12.30 -1.23 5.89
C ASN A 34 -11.64 -0.09 5.13
N ASN A 35 -12.45 0.72 4.44
CA ASN A 35 -11.98 1.81 3.58
C ASN A 35 -11.29 2.93 4.39
N VAL A 36 -11.74 3.17 5.62
CA VAL A 36 -11.21 4.22 6.49
C VAL A 36 -9.74 3.92 6.85
N HIS A 37 -9.47 2.72 7.36
CA HIS A 37 -8.10 2.31 7.67
C HIS A 37 -7.21 2.22 6.43
N LEU A 38 -7.79 1.91 5.26
CA LEU A 38 -7.02 1.84 4.01
C LEU A 38 -6.53 3.23 3.57
N GLN A 39 -7.36 4.27 3.71
CA GLN A 39 -6.94 5.64 3.40
C GLN A 39 -5.82 6.12 4.32
N GLU A 40 -5.93 5.89 5.63
CA GLU A 40 -4.87 6.23 6.59
C GLU A 40 -3.54 5.56 6.24
N GLN A 41 -3.59 4.29 5.84
CA GLN A 41 -2.40 3.54 5.43
C GLN A 41 -1.80 4.06 4.13
N VAL A 42 -2.64 4.42 3.15
CA VAL A 42 -2.19 5.04 1.90
C VAL A 42 -1.49 6.37 2.20
N LEU A 43 -2.05 7.19 3.09
CA LEU A 43 -1.44 8.45 3.52
C LEU A 43 -0.11 8.21 4.26
N ALA A 44 -0.05 7.22 5.14
CA ALA A 44 1.19 6.81 5.81
C ALA A 44 2.27 6.34 4.81
N LEU A 45 1.86 5.61 3.75
CA LEU A 45 2.74 5.15 2.69
C LEU A 45 3.25 6.32 1.82
N GLN A 46 2.39 7.30 1.52
CA GLN A 46 2.74 8.49 0.75
C GLN A 46 3.65 9.45 1.54
N SER A 47 3.36 9.65 2.83
CA SER A 47 4.14 10.51 3.73
C SER A 47 5.58 10.00 3.90
N LYS A 48 5.78 8.67 3.88
CA LYS A 48 7.11 8.05 3.91
C LYS A 48 7.92 8.19 2.60
N ARG A 49 7.43 9.02 1.66
CA ARG A 49 8.12 9.55 0.47
C ARG A 49 8.76 8.46 -0.39
N LEU A 50 7.95 7.85 -1.25
CA LEU A 50 8.38 6.85 -2.22
C LEU A 50 8.19 7.38 -3.65
N PRO A 51 9.22 7.32 -4.52
CA PRO A 51 9.08 7.71 -5.91
C PRO A 51 8.31 6.61 -6.67
N GLY A 52 7.07 6.87 -7.07
CA GLY A 52 6.39 6.09 -8.12
C GLY A 52 5.20 5.22 -7.71
N GLY A 53 4.79 5.20 -6.44
CA GLY A 53 3.63 4.43 -5.99
C GLY A 53 2.30 5.14 -6.27
N ARG A 54 1.69 4.95 -7.44
CA ARG A 54 0.29 5.34 -7.68
C ARG A 54 -0.63 4.50 -6.79
N SER A 55 -1.01 5.04 -5.62
CA SER A 55 -1.94 4.43 -4.67
C SER A 55 -3.31 4.25 -5.33
N PHE A 56 -3.60 3.04 -5.79
CA PHE A 56 -4.85 2.75 -6.47
C PHE A 56 -5.80 2.04 -5.50
N CYS A 57 -6.67 2.82 -4.86
CA CYS A 57 -7.79 2.29 -4.07
C CYS A 57 -8.86 1.76 -5.03
N ARG A 58 -8.82 0.46 -5.36
CA ARG A 58 -9.93 -0.20 -6.06
C ARG A 58 -10.90 -0.74 -5.02
N ARG A 59 -12.10 -0.16 -5.03
CA ARG A 59 -13.29 -0.60 -4.29
C ARG A 59 -13.74 -1.93 -4.92
N CYS A 60 -13.50 -3.05 -4.24
CA CYS A 60 -14.16 -4.33 -4.49
C CYS A 60 -14.97 -4.69 -3.26
#